data_AF-A0A7D8H5N2-F1
#
_entry.id   AF-A0A7D8H5N2-F1
#
_cell.length_a   1.000
_cell.length_b   1.000
_cell.length_c   1.000
_cell.angle_alpha   90.00
_cell.angle_beta   90.00
_cell.angle_gamma   90.00
#
_symmetry.space_group_name_H-M   'P 1'
#
loop_
_entity.id
_entity.type
_entity.pdbx_description
1 polymer ?
#
loop_
_entity_poly.entity_id
_entity_poly.type
_entity_poly.pdbx_seq_one_letter_code
_entity_poly.pdbx_strand_id
1 'polypeptide(L)'
;MRAVNWNKKEDDFSLMFWKQNIAQFWTEEEIAVSSDKNTWVQLSKEEQIAYKRVLGGLTLLDTKQGGEGMPLVLVHLENLQAKSVLAFMGAMEEVHAKSYSHIFTTLATEEEIDDIFEWVDNHPLLEKKAGIITSYYRRLLKPEVTKKELYMAMVASVFLESYLFYSGFFYPLYLAGQGKLTASGEIINLIIR
;
A
#
# COMPACT_ATOMS: atom_id res chain seq x y z
N MET A 1 27.53 -15.04 7.94
CA MET A 1 26.12 -15.34 8.31
C MET A 1 25.93 -14.95 9.78
N ARG A 2 24.82 -14.28 10.13
CA ARG A 2 24.47 -13.88 11.51
C ARG A 2 22.98 -14.21 11.76
N ALA A 3 22.62 -14.63 12.96
CA ALA A 3 21.22 -14.78 13.38
C ALA A 3 20.73 -13.48 14.04
N VAL A 4 19.43 -13.17 13.89
CA VAL A 4 18.83 -12.01 14.57
C VAL A 4 18.78 -12.26 16.08
N ASN A 5 19.25 -11.31 16.88
CA ASN A 5 19.24 -11.38 18.34
C ASN A 5 18.51 -10.17 18.94
N TRP A 6 17.23 -10.32 19.27
CA TRP A 6 16.42 -9.25 19.86
C TRP A 6 16.79 -8.90 21.31
N ASN A 7 17.65 -9.68 21.97
CA ASN A 7 18.16 -9.35 23.31
C ASN A 7 19.27 -8.28 23.27
N LYS A 8 19.89 -8.07 22.10
CA LYS A 8 20.91 -7.05 21.88
C LYS A 8 20.45 -6.11 20.77
N LYS A 9 20.07 -4.89 21.13
CA LYS A 9 19.67 -3.84 20.19
C LYS A 9 20.73 -3.61 19.10
N GLU A 10 20.30 -3.64 17.84
CA GLU A 10 21.11 -3.19 16.69
C GLU A 10 20.92 -1.69 16.41
N ASP A 11 19.80 -1.13 16.88
CA ASP A 11 19.46 0.29 16.90
C ASP A 11 18.46 0.60 18.04
N ASP A 12 18.08 1.87 18.19
CA ASP A 12 17.20 2.32 19.27
C ASP A 12 15.69 2.31 18.93
N PHE A 13 15.29 1.93 17.71
CA PHE A 13 13.91 2.13 17.22
C PHE A 13 13.23 0.88 16.64
N SER A 14 13.97 -0.07 16.07
CA SER A 14 13.41 -1.24 15.39
C SER A 14 12.49 -2.07 16.30
N LEU A 15 12.83 -2.21 17.58
CA LEU A 15 11.95 -2.92 18.54
C LEU A 15 10.63 -2.18 18.80
N MET A 16 10.65 -0.85 18.81
CA MET A 16 9.44 -0.04 18.96
C MET A 16 8.54 -0.21 17.73
N PHE A 17 9.10 -0.05 16.53
CA PHE A 17 8.36 -0.21 15.27
C PHE A 17 7.86 -1.64 15.07
N TRP A 18 8.66 -2.65 15.40
CA TRP A 18 8.24 -4.05 15.36
C TRP A 18 6.97 -4.29 16.19
N LYS A 19 6.95 -3.80 17.44
CA LYS A 19 5.79 -3.93 18.32
C LYS A 19 4.59 -3.15 17.80
N GLN A 20 4.81 -1.94 17.30
CA GLN A 20 3.76 -1.08 16.78
C GLN A 20 3.09 -1.71 15.55
N ASN A 21 3.87 -2.19 14.58
CA ASN A 21 3.37 -2.87 13.38
C ASN A 21 2.49 -4.08 13.74
N ILE A 22 2.93 -4.92 14.67
CA ILE A 22 2.14 -6.09 15.10
C ILE A 22 0.85 -5.65 15.82
N ALA A 23 0.93 -4.62 16.67
CA ALA A 23 -0.24 -4.08 17.36
C ALA A 23 -1.26 -3.44 16.39
N GLN A 24 -0.81 -3.06 15.19
CA GLN A 24 -1.64 -2.50 14.13
C GLN A 24 -2.13 -3.54 13.12
N PHE A 25 -1.78 -4.82 13.26
CA PHE A 25 -2.24 -5.87 12.34
C PHE A 25 -3.77 -5.92 12.27
N TRP A 26 -4.29 -6.11 11.06
CA TRP A 26 -5.70 -6.28 10.73
C TRP A 26 -5.83 -7.06 9.42
N THR A 27 -6.99 -7.66 9.17
CA THR A 27 -7.36 -8.16 7.83
C THR A 27 -8.77 -7.70 7.45
N GLU A 28 -9.11 -7.75 6.16
CA GLU A 28 -10.36 -7.16 5.68
C GLU A 28 -11.63 -7.84 6.21
N GLU A 29 -11.52 -9.09 6.68
CA GLU A 29 -12.66 -9.85 7.21
C GLU A 29 -13.21 -9.23 8.51
N GLU A 30 -12.43 -8.37 9.18
CA GLU A 30 -12.84 -7.64 10.37
C GLU A 30 -13.86 -6.51 10.04
N ILE A 31 -13.91 -6.04 8.79
CA ILE A 31 -14.76 -4.92 8.36
C ILE A 31 -15.71 -5.35 7.23
N ALA A 32 -16.99 -5.50 7.58
CA ALA A 32 -18.04 -5.75 6.60
C ALA A 32 -18.43 -4.45 5.87
N VAL A 33 -18.15 -4.37 4.56
CA VAL A 33 -18.43 -3.18 3.73
C VAL A 33 -19.81 -3.20 3.05
N SER A 34 -20.63 -4.22 3.27
CA SER A 34 -21.90 -4.43 2.54
C SER A 34 -22.93 -3.31 2.73
N SER A 35 -22.88 -2.59 3.85
CA SER A 35 -23.75 -1.45 4.17
C SER A 35 -23.47 -0.21 3.29
N ASP A 36 -22.26 -0.10 2.74
CA ASP A 36 -21.86 1.05 1.92
C ASP A 36 -22.67 1.16 0.62
N LYS A 37 -23.23 0.03 0.13
CA LYS A 37 -24.13 -0.01 -1.04
C LYS A 37 -25.26 1.00 -0.97
N ASN A 38 -25.78 1.27 0.23
CA ASN A 38 -26.88 2.23 0.44
C ASN A 38 -26.49 3.65 0.03
N THR A 39 -25.23 4.04 0.24
CA THR A 39 -24.71 5.37 -0.12
C THR A 39 -24.01 5.36 -1.48
N TRP A 40 -23.46 4.22 -1.90
CA TRP A 40 -22.86 4.02 -3.23
C TRP A 40 -23.83 4.33 -4.37
N VAL A 41 -25.06 3.82 -4.30
CA VAL A 41 -26.08 4.03 -5.33
C VAL A 41 -26.59 5.48 -5.43
N GLN A 42 -26.27 6.31 -4.42
CA GLN A 42 -26.61 7.73 -4.41
C GLN A 42 -25.55 8.59 -5.08
N LEU A 43 -24.36 8.03 -5.34
CA LEU A 43 -23.31 8.70 -6.07
C LEU A 43 -23.66 8.77 -7.56
N SER A 44 -23.30 9.88 -8.19
CA SER A 44 -23.32 10.01 -9.63
C SER A 44 -22.35 9.02 -10.30
N LYS A 45 -22.55 8.79 -11.59
CA LYS A 45 -21.67 7.90 -12.37
C LYS A 45 -20.22 8.39 -12.36
N GLU A 46 -20.02 9.71 -12.41
CA GLU A 46 -18.72 10.35 -12.40
C GLU A 46 -18.00 10.13 -11.06
N GLU A 47 -18.72 10.24 -9.94
CA GLU A 47 -18.21 9.95 -8.60
C GLU A 47 -17.82 8.48 -8.45
N GLN A 48 -18.68 7.56 -8.91
CA GLN A 48 -18.38 6.12 -8.87
C GLN A 48 -17.13 5.76 -9.71
N ILE A 49 -17.01 6.32 -10.92
CA ILE A 49 -15.83 6.13 -11.77
C ILE A 49 -14.57 6.68 -11.10
N ALA A 50 -14.65 7.88 -10.51
CA ALA A 50 -13.53 8.48 -9.80
C ALA A 50 -13.07 7.59 -8.63
N TYR A 51 -14.02 7.09 -7.83
CA TYR A 51 -13.74 6.19 -6.71
C TYR A 51 -13.04 4.91 -7.16
N LYS A 52 -13.59 4.25 -8.17
CA LYS A 52 -13.04 3.00 -8.72
C LYS A 52 -11.62 3.20 -9.25
N ARG A 53 -11.36 4.29 -9.97
CA ARG A 53 -10.03 4.60 -10.53
C ARG A 53 -8.98 4.93 -9.48
N VAL A 54 -9.35 5.68 -8.42
CA VAL A 54 -8.38 5.96 -7.35
C VAL A 54 -8.03 4.68 -6.60
N LEU A 55 -9.01 3.82 -6.29
CA LEU A 55 -8.74 2.54 -5.63
C LEU A 55 -7.81 1.65 -6.48
N GLY A 56 -8.08 1.50 -7.77
CA GLY A 56 -7.20 0.72 -8.65
C GLY A 56 -5.77 1.28 -8.71
N GLY A 57 -5.64 2.60 -8.71
CA GLY A 57 -4.34 3.27 -8.63
C GLY A 57 -3.60 3.03 -7.30
N LEU A 58 -4.32 2.96 -6.17
CA LEU A 58 -3.75 2.60 -4.86
C LEU A 58 -3.30 1.13 -4.85
N THR A 59 -4.15 0.21 -5.36
CA THR A 59 -3.82 -1.22 -5.46
C THR A 59 -2.51 -1.46 -6.22
N LEU A 60 -2.28 -0.72 -7.32
CA LEU A 60 -1.02 -0.79 -8.06
C LEU A 60 0.19 -0.39 -7.20
N LEU A 61 0.07 0.70 -6.42
CA LEU A 61 1.18 1.20 -5.62
C LEU A 61 1.52 0.24 -4.48
N ASP A 62 0.53 -0.28 -3.75
CA ASP A 62 0.72 -1.33 -2.73
C ASP A 62 1.37 -2.58 -3.33
N THR A 63 0.91 -3.03 -4.50
CA THR A 63 1.50 -4.18 -5.22
C THR A 63 2.98 -3.97 -5.54
N LYS A 64 3.38 -2.75 -5.96
CA LYS A 64 4.79 -2.45 -6.23
C LYS A 64 5.60 -2.29 -4.95
N GLN A 65 5.01 -1.83 -3.87
CA GLN A 65 5.71 -1.70 -2.60
C GLN A 65 5.94 -3.06 -1.94
N GLY A 66 4.93 -3.91 -1.84
CA GLY A 66 5.02 -5.27 -1.29
C GLY A 66 5.89 -6.18 -2.15
N GLY A 67 5.74 -6.11 -3.48
CA GLY A 67 6.45 -6.99 -4.42
C GLY A 67 7.87 -6.56 -4.80
N GLU A 68 8.20 -5.26 -4.78
CA GLU A 68 9.52 -4.75 -5.17
C GLU A 68 10.16 -3.88 -4.08
N GLY A 69 9.45 -2.87 -3.57
CA GLY A 69 10.00 -1.86 -2.65
C GLY A 69 10.58 -2.45 -1.37
N MET A 70 9.74 -3.07 -0.54
CA MET A 70 10.17 -3.66 0.73
C MET A 70 11.20 -4.78 0.52
N PRO A 71 11.00 -5.77 -0.38
CA PRO A 71 11.96 -6.86 -0.59
C PRO A 71 13.34 -6.39 -1.06
N LEU A 72 13.38 -5.46 -2.02
CA LEU A 72 14.64 -4.99 -2.59
C LEU A 72 15.39 -4.05 -1.65
N VAL A 73 14.71 -3.30 -0.79
CA VAL A 73 15.38 -2.51 0.25
C VAL A 73 15.90 -3.42 1.37
N LEU A 74 15.04 -4.31 1.90
CA LEU A 74 15.38 -5.10 3.10
C LEU A 74 16.50 -6.11 2.84
N VAL A 75 16.64 -6.64 1.62
CA VAL A 75 17.68 -7.63 1.31
C VAL A 75 19.09 -7.03 1.50
N HIS A 76 19.25 -5.73 1.24
CA HIS A 76 20.52 -4.99 1.36
C HIS A 76 20.80 -4.42 2.75
N LEU A 77 19.90 -4.63 3.73
CA LEU A 77 20.16 -4.21 5.10
C LEU A 77 21.06 -5.19 5.83
N GLU A 78 22.08 -4.65 6.51
CA GLU A 78 22.92 -5.39 7.44
C GLU A 78 22.26 -5.54 8.83
N ASN A 79 21.42 -4.57 9.22
CA ASN A 79 20.68 -4.61 10.48
C ASN A 79 19.52 -5.61 10.40
N LEU A 80 19.58 -6.68 11.21
CA LEU A 80 18.63 -7.77 11.11
C LEU A 80 17.30 -7.46 11.81
N GLN A 81 17.29 -6.60 12.82
CA GLN A 81 16.07 -6.13 13.48
C GLN A 81 15.23 -5.25 12.54
N ALA A 82 15.86 -4.29 11.86
CA ALA A 82 15.21 -3.46 10.85
C ALA A 82 14.73 -4.30 9.65
N LYS A 83 15.50 -5.32 9.25
CA LYS A 83 15.10 -6.27 8.19
C LYS A 83 13.80 -6.99 8.53
N SER A 84 13.61 -7.41 9.79
CA SER A 84 12.35 -8.01 10.25
C SER A 84 11.17 -7.03 10.17
N VAL A 85 11.37 -5.77 10.56
CA VAL A 85 10.34 -4.73 10.49
C VAL A 85 9.87 -4.52 9.04
N LEU A 86 10.81 -4.33 8.11
CA LEU A 86 10.46 -4.11 6.69
C LEU A 86 9.81 -5.33 6.05
N ALA A 87 10.18 -6.55 6.45
CA ALA A 87 9.54 -7.76 5.97
C ALA A 87 8.06 -7.84 6.40
N PHE A 88 7.76 -7.42 7.64
CA PHE A 88 6.38 -7.33 8.11
C PHE A 88 5.60 -6.24 7.38
N MET A 89 6.20 -5.06 7.17
CA MET A 89 5.57 -3.98 6.38
C MET A 89 5.24 -4.45 4.97
N GLY A 90 6.16 -5.12 4.27
CA GLY A 90 5.90 -5.68 2.95
C GLY A 90 4.73 -6.67 2.91
N ALA A 91 4.54 -7.46 3.97
CA ALA A 91 3.37 -8.34 4.07
C ALA A 91 2.06 -7.55 4.28
N MET A 92 2.09 -6.44 5.02
CA MET A 92 0.93 -5.57 5.19
C MET A 92 0.53 -4.86 3.89
N GLU A 93 1.48 -4.51 3.01
CA GLU A 93 1.11 -3.97 1.68
C GLU A 93 0.24 -4.95 0.87
N GLU A 94 0.48 -6.26 1.02
CA GLU A 94 -0.34 -7.28 0.37
C GLU A 94 -1.73 -7.42 1.02
N VAL A 95 -1.82 -7.21 2.35
CA VAL A 95 -3.11 -7.09 3.05
C VAL A 95 -3.88 -5.86 2.53
N HIS A 96 -3.20 -4.73 2.37
CA HIS A 96 -3.79 -3.51 1.81
C HIS A 96 -4.31 -3.77 0.39
N ALA A 97 -3.46 -4.34 -0.48
CA ALA A 97 -3.81 -4.67 -1.86
C ALA A 97 -5.06 -5.57 -1.95
N LYS A 98 -5.14 -6.61 -1.12
CA LYS A 98 -6.31 -7.51 -1.05
C LYS A 98 -7.56 -6.80 -0.52
N SER A 99 -7.42 -5.90 0.45
CA SER A 99 -8.55 -5.17 1.02
C SER A 99 -9.26 -4.25 0.00
N TYR A 100 -8.56 -3.73 -1.01
CA TYR A 100 -9.22 -2.99 -2.10
C TYR A 100 -10.14 -3.91 -2.92
N SER A 101 -9.73 -5.15 -3.19
CA SER A 101 -10.56 -6.15 -3.87
C SER A 101 -11.81 -6.51 -3.05
N HIS A 102 -11.70 -6.54 -1.72
CA HIS A 102 -12.86 -6.70 -0.83
C HIS A 102 -13.87 -5.55 -0.97
N ILE A 103 -13.38 -4.31 -1.06
CA ILE A 103 -14.23 -3.14 -1.35
C ILE A 103 -14.85 -3.27 -2.75
N PHE A 104 -14.05 -3.57 -3.78
CA PHE A 104 -14.52 -3.71 -5.16
C PHE A 104 -15.64 -4.74 -5.31
N THR A 105 -15.47 -5.92 -4.71
CA THR A 105 -16.46 -7.02 -4.76
C THR A 105 -17.83 -6.60 -4.23
N THR A 106 -17.89 -5.58 -3.38
CA THR A 106 -19.15 -5.04 -2.85
C THR A 106 -19.77 -3.94 -3.72
N LEU A 107 -18.93 -3.14 -4.39
CA LEU A 107 -19.33 -1.91 -5.09
C LEU A 107 -19.44 -2.06 -6.61
N ALA A 108 -18.82 -3.09 -7.19
CA ALA A 108 -18.71 -3.30 -8.62
C ALA A 108 -19.03 -4.76 -8.99
N THR A 109 -19.48 -4.96 -10.23
CA THR A 109 -19.58 -6.28 -10.84
C THR A 109 -18.21 -6.80 -11.29
N GLU A 110 -18.09 -8.10 -11.56
CA GLU A 110 -16.84 -8.72 -12.04
C GLU A 110 -16.31 -8.04 -13.32
N GLU A 111 -17.19 -7.79 -14.30
CA GLU A 111 -16.84 -7.08 -15.55
C GLU A 111 -16.31 -5.67 -15.27
N GLU A 112 -16.95 -4.92 -14.37
CA GLU A 112 -16.47 -3.60 -13.99
C GLU A 112 -15.13 -3.64 -13.26
N ILE A 113 -14.84 -4.71 -12.51
CA ILE A 113 -13.57 -4.89 -11.82
C ILE A 113 -12.47 -5.14 -12.84
N ASP A 114 -12.70 -6.02 -13.81
CA ASP A 114 -11.77 -6.30 -14.90
C ASP A 114 -11.44 -5.02 -15.69
N ASP A 115 -12.46 -4.22 -16.04
CA ASP A 115 -12.29 -2.92 -16.71
C ASP A 115 -11.39 -1.96 -15.91
N ILE A 116 -11.50 -1.95 -14.58
CA ILE A 116 -10.65 -1.10 -13.72
C ILE A 116 -9.20 -1.57 -13.79
N PHE A 117 -8.95 -2.88 -13.69
CA PHE A 117 -7.59 -3.42 -13.72
C PHE A 117 -6.95 -3.27 -15.11
N GLU A 118 -7.72 -3.44 -16.19
CA GLU A 118 -7.25 -3.14 -17.54
C GLU A 118 -6.92 -1.63 -17.68
N TRP A 119 -7.77 -0.75 -17.15
CA TRP A 119 -7.49 0.69 -17.13
C TRP A 119 -6.21 0.99 -16.33
N VAL A 120 -6.01 0.38 -15.17
CA VAL A 120 -4.82 0.58 -14.33
C VAL A 120 -3.54 0.21 -15.08
N ASP A 121 -3.53 -0.97 -15.72
CA ASP A 121 -2.36 -1.50 -16.44
C ASP A 121 -1.99 -0.63 -17.66
N ASN A 122 -3.01 -0.10 -18.36
CA ASN A 122 -2.80 0.71 -19.55
C ASN A 122 -2.71 2.23 -19.28
N HIS A 123 -2.82 2.69 -18.02
CA HIS A 123 -2.87 4.12 -17.73
C HIS A 123 -1.48 4.79 -17.75
N PRO A 124 -1.20 5.72 -18.69
CA PRO A 124 0.16 6.22 -18.91
C PRO A 124 0.73 7.01 -17.73
N LEU A 125 -0.11 7.67 -16.92
CA LEU A 125 0.36 8.39 -15.73
C LEU A 125 0.61 7.47 -14.54
N LEU A 126 -0.07 6.32 -14.46
CA LEU A 126 0.20 5.31 -13.44
C LEU A 126 1.51 4.61 -13.76
N GLU A 127 1.67 4.17 -15.01
CA GLU A 127 2.92 3.60 -15.51
C GLU A 127 4.11 4.55 -15.27
N LYS A 128 3.96 5.84 -15.61
CA LYS A 128 5.03 6.82 -15.40
C LYS A 128 5.41 6.97 -13.93
N LYS A 129 4.46 7.15 -13.01
CA LYS A 129 4.78 7.39 -11.59
C LYS A 129 5.31 6.11 -10.92
N ALA A 130 4.72 4.95 -11.22
CA ALA A 130 5.17 3.66 -10.70
C ALA A 130 6.54 3.30 -11.28
N GLY A 131 6.78 3.55 -12.57
CA GLY A 131 8.06 3.37 -13.24
C GLY A 131 9.18 4.22 -12.65
N ILE A 132 8.90 5.49 -12.32
CA ILE A 132 9.88 6.36 -11.64
C ILE A 132 10.30 5.74 -10.30
N ILE A 133 9.34 5.34 -9.45
CA ILE A 133 9.63 4.77 -8.13
C ILE A 133 10.35 3.41 -8.25
N THR A 134 9.77 2.48 -9.00
CA THR A 134 10.31 1.12 -9.17
C THR A 134 11.68 1.11 -9.84
N SER A 135 12.04 2.14 -10.63
CA SER A 135 13.41 2.26 -11.17
C SER A 135 14.47 2.36 -10.07
N TYR A 136 14.17 3.01 -8.94
CA TYR A 136 15.09 3.07 -7.80
C TYR A 136 15.19 1.73 -7.07
N TYR A 137 14.09 0.98 -6.97
CA TYR A 137 14.09 -0.34 -6.35
C TYR A 137 14.86 -1.34 -7.20
N ARG A 138 14.56 -1.41 -8.51
CA ARG A 138 15.19 -2.32 -9.47
C ARG A 138 16.69 -2.06 -9.63
N ARG A 139 17.16 -0.83 -9.33
CA ARG A 139 18.61 -0.53 -9.27
C ARG A 139 19.34 -1.31 -8.17
N LEU A 140 18.61 -1.85 -7.19
CA LEU A 140 19.12 -2.71 -6.14
C LEU A 140 19.18 -4.20 -6.54
N LEU A 141 18.74 -4.60 -7.75
CA LEU A 141 18.84 -5.98 -8.25
C LEU A 141 20.27 -6.35 -8.66
N LYS A 142 21.18 -6.35 -7.70
CA LYS A 142 22.59 -6.73 -7.83
C LYS A 142 23.17 -7.10 -6.46
N PRO A 143 24.26 -7.89 -6.39
CA PRO A 143 24.79 -8.40 -5.12
C PRO A 143 25.26 -7.30 -4.14
N GLU A 144 25.87 -6.24 -4.66
CA GLU A 144 26.39 -5.13 -3.86
C GLU A 144 25.83 -3.81 -4.37
N VAL A 145 25.35 -2.98 -3.45
CA VAL A 145 24.78 -1.66 -3.73
C VAL A 145 25.55 -0.57 -3.02
N THR A 146 25.64 0.60 -3.62
CA THR A 146 26.24 1.75 -2.94
C THR A 146 25.26 2.29 -1.89
N LYS A 147 25.80 2.92 -0.82
CA LYS A 147 24.97 3.61 0.18
C LYS A 147 24.03 4.66 -0.45
N LYS A 148 24.49 5.32 -1.52
CA LYS A 148 23.69 6.30 -2.27
C LYS A 148 22.50 5.65 -2.98
N GLU A 149 22.69 4.48 -3.58
CA GLU A 149 21.59 3.75 -4.24
C GLU A 149 20.55 3.29 -3.23
N LEU A 150 20.98 2.69 -2.11
CA LEU A 150 20.09 2.28 -1.05
C LEU A 150 19.32 3.48 -0.45
N TYR A 151 20.01 4.58 -0.18
CA TYR A 151 19.38 5.82 0.29
C TYR A 151 18.33 6.34 -0.69
N MET A 152 18.63 6.40 -1.99
CA MET A 152 17.67 6.88 -2.99
C MET A 152 16.47 5.95 -3.14
N ALA A 153 16.64 4.63 -2.99
CA ALA A 153 15.52 3.70 -2.94
C ALA A 153 14.65 3.92 -1.70
N MET A 154 15.24 4.18 -0.53
CA MET A 154 14.48 4.57 0.68
C MET A 154 13.74 5.90 0.49
N VAL A 155 14.34 6.90 -0.17
CA VAL A 155 13.66 8.17 -0.50
C VAL A 155 12.46 7.92 -1.41
N ALA A 156 12.62 7.09 -2.46
CA ALA A 156 11.52 6.72 -3.35
C ALA A 156 10.40 5.99 -2.59
N SER A 157 10.75 5.07 -1.68
CA SER A 157 9.79 4.36 -0.82
C SER A 157 9.03 5.31 0.09
N VAL A 158 9.70 6.23 0.78
CA VAL A 158 9.01 7.23 1.62
C VAL A 158 8.13 8.17 0.79
N PHE A 159 8.54 8.56 -0.43
CA PHE A 159 7.66 9.35 -1.31
C PHE A 159 6.45 8.54 -1.80
N LEU A 160 6.57 7.24 -1.99
CA LEU A 160 5.42 6.40 -2.30
C LEU A 160 4.47 6.38 -1.10
N GLU A 161 4.96 5.96 0.07
CA GLU A 161 4.18 5.80 1.32
C GLU A 161 3.52 7.10 1.80
N SER A 162 4.30 8.17 1.87
CA SER A 162 3.91 9.40 2.56
C SER A 162 3.43 10.50 1.61
N TYR A 163 3.35 10.25 0.30
CA TYR A 163 2.96 11.28 -0.65
C TYR A 163 2.12 10.77 -1.82
N LEU A 164 2.60 9.81 -2.62
CA LEU A 164 1.91 9.44 -3.86
C LEU A 164 0.53 8.81 -3.65
N PHE A 165 0.36 8.04 -2.57
CA PHE A 165 -0.94 7.48 -2.20
C PHE A 165 -2.01 8.55 -1.89
N TYR A 166 -1.63 9.71 -1.34
CA TYR A 166 -2.59 10.69 -0.85
C TYR A 166 -3.45 11.33 -1.95
N SER A 167 -3.00 11.28 -3.20
CA SER A 167 -3.84 11.65 -4.35
C SER A 167 -5.04 10.72 -4.53
N GLY A 168 -4.92 9.45 -4.13
CA GLY A 168 -6.00 8.46 -4.14
C GLY A 168 -6.78 8.44 -2.83
N PHE A 169 -6.10 8.40 -1.67
CA PHE A 169 -6.74 8.37 -0.35
C PHE A 169 -7.68 9.55 -0.10
N PHE A 170 -7.43 10.70 -0.74
CA PHE A 170 -8.29 11.87 -0.62
C PHE A 170 -9.78 11.53 -0.82
N TYR A 171 -10.12 10.74 -1.85
CA TYR A 171 -11.51 10.61 -2.26
C TYR A 171 -12.34 9.67 -1.35
N PRO A 172 -11.84 8.50 -0.92
CA PRO A 172 -12.49 7.72 0.13
C PRO A 172 -12.66 8.49 1.44
N LEU A 173 -11.63 9.24 1.87
CA LEU A 173 -11.74 10.08 3.07
C LEU A 173 -12.77 11.20 2.92
N TYR A 174 -12.82 11.84 1.74
CA TYR A 174 -13.76 12.91 1.45
C TYR A 174 -15.22 12.43 1.52
N LEU A 175 -15.52 11.25 0.99
CA LEU A 175 -16.84 10.65 1.07
C LEU A 175 -17.18 10.19 2.49
N ALA A 176 -16.24 9.52 3.17
CA ALA A 176 -16.43 9.06 4.55
C ALA A 176 -16.71 10.21 5.51
N GLY A 177 -16.03 11.36 5.35
CA GLY A 177 -16.28 12.58 6.11
C GLY A 177 -17.66 13.19 5.91
N GLN A 178 -18.41 12.75 4.88
CA GLN A 178 -19.79 13.13 4.60
C GLN A 178 -20.80 12.02 4.95
N GLY A 179 -20.36 10.95 5.64
CA GLY A 179 -21.21 9.81 5.97
C GLY A 179 -21.52 8.89 4.79
N LYS A 180 -20.72 8.92 3.72
CA LYS A 180 -20.84 8.04 2.54
C LYS A 180 -19.68 7.06 2.49
N LEU A 181 -19.95 5.80 2.15
CA LEU A 181 -18.95 4.73 2.07
C LEU A 181 -18.08 4.63 3.32
N THR A 182 -18.69 4.73 4.51
CA THR A 182 -17.96 4.87 5.78
C THR A 182 -17.21 3.61 6.16
N ALA A 183 -17.72 2.41 5.82
CA ALA A 183 -17.02 1.16 6.12
C ALA A 183 -15.76 1.00 5.25
N SER A 184 -15.85 1.34 3.96
CA SER A 184 -14.69 1.44 3.07
C SER A 184 -13.73 2.51 3.55
N GLY A 185 -14.25 3.64 4.04
CA GLY A 185 -13.45 4.69 4.68
C GLY A 185 -12.69 4.20 5.92
N GLU A 186 -13.27 3.30 6.72
CA GLU A 186 -12.59 2.68 7.87
C GLU A 186 -11.40 1.82 7.42
N ILE A 187 -11.58 1.00 6.38
CA ILE A 187 -10.47 0.24 5.76
C ILE A 187 -9.37 1.20 5.29
N ILE A 188 -9.71 2.28 4.57
CA ILE A 188 -8.72 3.26 4.11
C ILE A 188 -8.00 3.94 5.30
N ASN A 189 -8.70 4.20 6.41
CA ASN A 189 -8.05 4.73 7.61
C ASN A 189 -7.07 3.73 8.25
N LEU A 190 -7.37 2.42 8.21
CA LEU A 190 -6.45 1.39 8.68
C LEU A 190 -5.21 1.28 7.79
N ILE A 191 -5.34 1.43 6.47
CA ILE A 191 -4.21 1.47 5.53
C ILE A 191 -3.31 2.69 5.81
N ILE A 192 -3.90 3.85 6.14
CA ILE A 192 -3.13 5.09 6.41
C ILE A 192 -2.33 5.04 7.73
N ARG A 193 -2.75 4.22 8.69
CA ARG A 193 -2.32 4.26 10.10
C ARG A 193 -1.09 3.38 10.38
#